data_AF-A0A8S0TD73-F1
#
_entry.id   AF-A0A8S0TD73-F1
#
_cell.length_a   1.000
_cell.length_b   1.000
_cell.length_c   1.000
_cell.angle_alpha   90.00
_cell.angle_beta   90.00
_cell.angle_gamma   90.00
#
_symmetry.space_group_name_H-M   'P 1'
#
loop_
_entity.id
_entity.type
_entity.pdbx_description
1 polymer ?
#
loop_
_entity_poly.entity_id
_entity_poly.type
_entity_poly.pdbx_seq_one_letter_code
_entity_poly.pdbx_strand_id
1 'polypeptide(L)'
;MPDPMELIYQSALAFGRHSAVDEYMGATEVPVSNYSKAVRLLTFLLVEAPSLVLNPLFSLKSSDRNRIQNYIEVLNKRQHISESRIMAVFKSVDQPSPT
;
A
#
# COMPACT_ATOMS: atom_id res chain seq x y z
N MET A 1 -6.92 -2.02 -25.53
CA MET A 1 -6.12 -1.54 -24.39
C MET A 1 -6.96 -1.71 -23.13
N PRO A 2 -6.44 -2.26 -22.02
CA PRO A 2 -7.20 -2.37 -20.78
C PRO A 2 -7.53 -0.98 -20.23
N ASP A 3 -8.58 -0.88 -19.42
CA ASP A 3 -8.95 0.37 -18.76
C ASP A 3 -7.81 0.84 -17.82
N PRO A 4 -7.26 2.06 -17.99
CA PRO A 4 -6.14 2.52 -17.18
C PRO A 4 -6.45 2.60 -15.68
N MET A 5 -7.69 2.93 -15.32
CA MET A 5 -8.10 3.06 -13.91
C MET A 5 -8.18 1.69 -13.23
N GLU A 6 -8.69 0.69 -13.93
CA GLU A 6 -8.64 -0.70 -13.51
C GLU A 6 -7.20 -1.19 -13.37
N LEU A 7 -6.30 -0.85 -14.31
CA LEU A 7 -4.88 -1.21 -14.21
C LEU A 7 -4.21 -0.59 -12.98
N ILE A 8 -4.52 0.67 -12.66
CA ILE A 8 -4.04 1.34 -11.44
C ILE A 8 -4.56 0.63 -10.19
N TYR A 9 -5.85 0.28 -10.17
CA TYR A 9 -6.45 -0.44 -9.06
C TYR A 9 -5.78 -1.81 -8.83
N GLN A 10 -5.65 -2.61 -9.89
CA GLN A 10 -5.00 -3.92 -9.81
C GLN A 10 -3.53 -3.82 -9.42
N SER A 11 -2.80 -2.82 -9.93
CA SER A 11 -1.41 -2.58 -9.55
C SER A 11 -1.28 -2.26 -8.05
N ALA A 12 -2.19 -1.46 -7.50
CA ALA A 12 -2.21 -1.16 -6.08
C ALA A 12 -2.42 -2.43 -5.23
N LEU A 13 -3.38 -3.28 -5.62
CA LEU A 13 -3.63 -4.55 -4.94
C LEU A 13 -2.44 -5.51 -5.06
N ALA A 14 -1.76 -5.52 -6.20
CA ALA A 14 -0.57 -6.34 -6.40
C ALA A 14 0.56 -5.90 -5.46
N PHE A 15 0.84 -4.60 -5.34
CA PHE A 15 1.85 -4.10 -4.42
C PHE A 15 1.54 -4.45 -2.96
N GLY A 16 0.30 -4.19 -2.51
CA GLY A 16 -0.11 -4.49 -1.13
C GLY A 16 -0.03 -6.00 -0.82
N ARG A 17 -0.37 -6.86 -1.78
CA ARG A 17 -0.28 -8.31 -1.64
C ARG A 17 1.15 -8.82 -1.57
N HIS A 18 2.03 -8.34 -2.47
CA HIS A 18 3.44 -8.74 -2.45
C HIS A 18 4.09 -8.35 -1.12
N SER A 19 3.91 -7.10 -0.65
CA SER A 19 4.37 -6.70 0.68
C SER A 19 3.86 -7.60 1.80
N ALA A 20 2.57 -7.95 1.78
CA ALA A 20 1.98 -8.78 2.82
C ALA A 20 2.51 -10.23 2.80
N VAL A 21 2.79 -10.78 1.62
CA VAL A 21 3.41 -12.10 1.47
C VAL A 21 4.86 -12.07 1.94
N ASP A 22 5.63 -11.07 1.50
CA ASP A 22 7.04 -10.90 1.90
C ASP A 22 7.17 -10.74 3.42
N GLU A 23 6.32 -9.90 4.02
CA GLU A 23 6.24 -9.72 5.48
C GLU A 23 5.90 -11.02 6.20
N TYR A 24 4.95 -11.80 5.68
CA TYR A 24 4.57 -13.10 6.25
C TYR A 24 5.70 -14.13 6.13
N MET A 25 6.47 -14.08 5.05
CA MET A 25 7.61 -14.98 4.79
C MET A 25 8.89 -14.54 5.50
N GLY A 26 8.88 -13.45 6.27
CA GLY A 26 10.02 -12.97 7.04
C GLY A 26 11.07 -12.22 6.21
N ALA A 27 10.75 -11.81 4.98
CA ALA A 27 11.62 -10.96 4.17
C ALA A 27 11.54 -9.51 4.67
N THR A 28 12.61 -9.00 5.26
CA THR A 28 12.64 -7.69 5.94
C THR A 28 13.16 -6.55 5.07
N GLU A 29 13.87 -6.84 3.97
CA GLU A 29 14.65 -5.82 3.25
C GLU A 29 13.89 -5.05 2.15
N VAL A 30 12.68 -5.49 1.78
CA VAL A 30 11.88 -4.94 0.68
C VAL A 30 10.37 -4.60 0.97
N PRO A 31 9.76 -4.82 2.17
CA PRO A 31 8.30 -4.62 2.33
C PRO A 31 7.78 -3.17 2.31
N VAL A 32 8.56 -2.20 2.80
CA VAL A 32 8.04 -0.85 3.14
C VAL A 32 7.72 -0.01 1.88
N SER A 33 8.43 -0.25 0.77
CA SER A 33 8.23 0.54 -0.46
C SER A 33 6.93 0.20 -1.19
N ASN A 34 6.40 -1.00 -1.04
CA ASN A 34 5.26 -1.47 -1.82
C ASN A 34 3.92 -1.13 -1.16
N TYR A 35 3.82 -1.12 0.17
CA TYR A 35 2.63 -0.59 0.85
C TYR A 35 2.39 0.89 0.52
N SER A 36 3.45 1.71 0.56
CA SER A 36 3.33 3.13 0.20
C SER A 36 2.95 3.36 -1.27
N LYS A 37 3.47 2.55 -2.20
CA LYS A 37 3.03 2.56 -3.61
C LYS A 37 1.55 2.20 -3.75
N ALA A 38 1.09 1.16 -3.06
CA ALA A 38 -0.31 0.75 -3.07
C ALA A 38 -1.23 1.88 -2.57
N VAL A 39 -0.87 2.52 -1.46
CA VAL A 39 -1.62 3.66 -0.91
C VAL A 39 -1.67 4.82 -1.89
N ARG A 40 -0.54 5.19 -2.52
CA ARG A 40 -0.50 6.28 -3.52
C ARG A 40 -1.43 6.04 -4.69
N LEU A 41 -1.43 4.83 -5.26
CA LEU A 41 -2.30 4.49 -6.39
C LEU A 41 -3.79 4.49 -6.01
N LEU A 42 -4.14 3.99 -4.82
CA LEU A 42 -5.52 4.02 -4.32
C LEU A 42 -6.00 5.45 -4.03
N THR A 43 -5.14 6.29 -3.45
CA THR A 43 -5.43 7.71 -3.21
C THR A 43 -5.62 8.46 -4.53
N PHE A 44 -4.79 8.19 -5.53
CA PHE A 44 -4.97 8.75 -6.87
C PHE A 44 -6.36 8.44 -7.41
N LEU A 45 -6.80 7.17 -7.36
CA LEU A 45 -8.14 6.79 -7.81
C LEU A 45 -9.25 7.49 -7.01
N LEU A 46 -9.07 7.68 -5.71
CA LEU A 46 -10.10 8.25 -4.85
C LEU A 46 -10.24 9.78 -4.99
N VAL A 47 -9.11 10.47 -5.16
CA VAL A 47 -9.00 11.93 -5.03
C VAL A 47 -8.66 12.61 -6.34
N GLU A 48 -7.64 12.13 -7.06
CA GLU A 48 -7.08 12.81 -8.23
C GLU A 48 -7.81 12.44 -9.51
N ALA A 49 -8.05 11.14 -9.75
CA ALA A 49 -8.68 10.62 -10.95
C ALA A 49 -10.04 11.27 -11.29
N PRO A 50 -10.94 11.57 -10.33
CA PRO A 50 -12.21 12.26 -10.62
C PRO A 50 -12.05 13.69 -11.14
N SER A 51 -10.90 14.33 -10.92
CA SER A 51 -10.60 15.68 -11.41
C SER A 51 -9.93 15.71 -12.80
N LEU A 52 -9.58 14.54 -13.33
CA LEU A 52 -9.01 14.43 -14.66
C LEU A 52 -10.09 14.57 -15.74
N VAL A 53 -9.78 15.35 -16.77
CA VAL A 53 -10.66 15.54 -17.95
C VAL A 53 -10.52 14.33 -18.86
N LEU A 54 -11.16 13.23 -18.47
CA LEU A 54 -11.21 11.98 -19.24
C LEU A 54 -12.51 11.87 -20.03
N ASN A 55 -12.47 11.09 -21.12
CA ASN A 55 -13.65 10.79 -21.92
C ASN A 55 -13.82 9.26 -22.04
N PRO A 56 -14.78 8.65 -21.32
CA PRO A 56 -15.73 9.28 -20.38
C PRO A 56 -15.06 9.77 -19.09
N LEU A 57 -15.74 10.67 -18.36
CA LEU A 57 -15.28 11.10 -17.03
C LEU A 57 -15.17 9.90 -16.09
N PHE A 58 -14.12 9.88 -15.29
CA PHE A 58 -13.94 8.86 -14.28
C PHE A 58 -14.82 9.14 -13.06
N SER A 59 -15.56 8.12 -12.62
CA SER A 59 -16.36 8.19 -11.39
C SER A 59 -16.42 6.82 -10.71
N LEU A 60 -16.18 6.81 -9.40
CA LEU A 60 -16.34 5.63 -8.56
C LEU A 60 -17.74 5.57 -7.95
N LYS A 61 -18.31 4.36 -7.92
CA LYS A 61 -19.51 4.08 -7.14
C LYS A 61 -19.21 4.23 -5.65
N SER A 62 -20.22 4.55 -4.85
CA SER A 62 -20.05 4.70 -3.38
C SER A 62 -19.48 3.45 -2.72
N SER A 63 -19.88 2.25 -3.18
CA SER A 63 -19.31 0.97 -2.71
C SER A 63 -17.80 0.88 -2.97
N ASP A 64 -17.36 1.31 -4.14
CA ASP A 64 -15.96 1.21 -4.57
C ASP A 64 -15.11 2.24 -3.84
N ARG A 65 -15.65 3.45 -3.61
CA ARG A 65 -15.02 4.48 -2.76
C ARG A 65 -14.78 3.95 -1.35
N ASN A 66 -15.81 3.39 -0.71
CA ASN A 66 -15.70 2.82 0.64
C ASN A 66 -14.67 1.68 0.69
N ARG A 67 -14.66 0.81 -0.32
CA ARG A 67 -13.71 -0.29 -0.42
C ARG A 67 -12.27 0.21 -0.56
N ILE A 68 -12.04 1.19 -1.43
CA ILE A 68 -10.72 1.81 -1.63
C ILE A 68 -10.24 2.50 -0.33
N GLN A 69 -11.13 3.22 0.35
CA GLN A 69 -10.81 3.89 1.61
C GLN A 69 -10.41 2.89 2.71
N ASN A 70 -11.15 1.79 2.85
CA ASN A 70 -10.81 0.71 3.78
C ASN A 70 -9.46 0.07 3.43
N TYR A 71 -9.14 -0.11 2.14
CA TYR A 71 -7.83 -0.63 1.74
C TYR A 71 -6.69 0.32 2.12
N ILE A 72 -6.86 1.63 1.89
CA ILE A 72 -5.88 2.64 2.31
C ILE A 72 -5.62 2.56 3.83
N GLU A 73 -6.68 2.47 4.64
CA GLU A 73 -6.56 2.36 6.10
C GLU A 73 -5.78 1.12 6.53
N VAL A 74 -6.14 -0.05 6.00
CA VAL A 74 -5.47 -1.32 6.31
C VAL A 74 -4.00 -1.30 5.89
N LEU A 75 -3.70 -0.77 4.71
CA LEU A 75 -2.33 -0.68 4.19
C LEU A 75 -1.46 0.27 5.02
N ASN A 76 -1.98 1.44 5.39
CA ASN A 76 -1.27 2.40 6.26
C ASN A 76 -0.98 1.79 7.63
N LYS A 77 -1.96 1.10 8.23
CA LYS A 77 -1.76 0.43 9.51
C LYS A 77 -0.66 -0.63 9.43
N ARG A 78 -0.65 -1.44 8.37
CA ARG A 78 0.40 -2.46 8.14
C ARG A 78 1.76 -1.83 7.90
N GLN A 79 1.82 -0.76 7.10
CA GLN A 79 3.07 -0.03 6.86
C GLN A 79 3.68 0.46 8.17
N HIS A 80 2.90 1.14 9.01
CA HIS A 80 3.37 1.62 10.31
C HIS A 80 3.85 0.49 11.24
N ILE A 81 3.14 -0.63 11.28
CA ILE A 81 3.54 -1.81 12.06
C ILE A 81 4.86 -2.39 11.53
N SER A 82 4.99 -2.53 10.22
CA SER A 82 6.21 -3.05 9.58
C SER A 82 7.41 -2.15 9.84
N GLU A 83 7.26 -0.83 9.70
CA GLU A 83 8.31 0.15 10.00
C GLU A 83 8.75 0.07 11.47
N SER A 84 7.78 -0.01 12.39
CA SER A 84 8.05 -0.14 13.82
C SER A 84 8.80 -1.43 14.16
N ARG A 85 8.44 -2.56 13.51
CA ARG A 85 9.13 -3.86 13.68
C ARG A 85 10.57 -3.79 13.21
N ILE A 86 10.82 -3.22 12.04
CA ILE A 86 12.17 -3.05 11.49
C ILE A 86 13.04 -2.25 12.46
N MET A 87 12.52 -1.12 12.99
CA MET A 87 13.23 -0.30 13.97
C MET A 87 13.55 -1.05 15.27
N ALA A 88 12.63 -1.91 15.74
CA ALA A 88 12.85 -2.73 16.93
C ALA A 88 13.95 -3.78 16.72
N VAL A 89 14.01 -4.41 15.53
CA VAL A 89 15.07 -5.37 15.17
C VAL A 89 16.43 -4.66 15.15
N PHE A 90 16.54 -3.51 14.48
CA PHE A 90 17.79 -2.75 14.47
C PHE A 90 18.27 -2.39 15.88
N LYS A 91 17.37 -1.93 16.77
CA LYS A 91 17.72 -1.63 18.17
C LYS A 91 18.25 -2.84 18.95
N SER A 92 17.79 -4.06 18.63
CA SER A 92 18.26 -5.28 19.29
C SER A 92 19.65 -5.75 18.83
N VAL A 93 20.05 -5.41 17.60
CA VAL A 93 21.39 -5.72 17.06
C VAL A 93 22.46 -4.79 17.62
N ASP A 94 22.11 -3.54 17.94
CA ASP A 94 23.03 -2.54 18.48
C ASP A 94 23.29 -2.68 20.01
N GLN A 95 22.67 -3.64 20.70
CA GLN A 95 22.98 -3.89 22.12
C GLN A 95 24.20 -4.82 22.26
N PRO A 96 25.29 -4.38 22.94
CA PRO A 96 26.41 -5.26 23.22
C PRO A 96 25.96 -6.40 24.16
N SER A 97 26.39 -7.62 23.84
CA SER A 97 26.10 -8.82 24.63
C SER A 97 26.55 -8.61 26.09
N PRO A 98 25.74 -8.97 27.09
CA PRO A 98 26.19 -8.92 28.47
C PRO A 98 27.27 -10.00 28.66
N THR A 99 28.49 -9.55 28.97
CA THR A 99 29.63 -10.39 29.39
C THR A 99 29.42 -10.99 30.76
#